data_AF-Q6JV62-F1
#
_entry.id   AF-Q6JV62-F1
#
_cell.length_a   1.000
_cell.length_b   1.000
_cell.length_c   1.000
_cell.angle_alpha   90.00
_cell.angle_beta   90.00
_cell.angle_gamma   90.00
#
_symmetry.space_group_name_H-M   'P 1'
#
loop_
_entity.id
_entity.type
_entity.pdbx_description
1 polymer ?
#
loop_
_entity_poly.entity_id
_entity_poly.type
_entity_poly.pdbx_seq_one_letter_code
_entity_poly.pdbx_strand_id
1 'polypeptide(L)'
;AKNYGRAVYECLRGGLDFTKDDENVNSQPFMRWRDRFLFVAEAIYKSQSGTGETKGHYLNATAGTCEEMMKRADYAKELGMPIIMHDYLTGGFTSNTTLAHYCRDNGLLLHIHRAMHAVIDRQRNHGIHFRVLAKALRMSGGDHLHSGT
;
A
#
# COMPACT_ATOMS: atom_id res chain seq x y z
N ALA A 1 -15.26 3.47 -6.64
CA ALA A 1 -14.36 2.44 -7.21
C ALA A 1 -14.08 2.66 -8.69
N LYS A 2 -15.06 2.60 -9.60
CA LYS A 2 -14.85 2.77 -11.05
C LYS A 2 -14.10 4.05 -11.47
N ASN A 3 -14.52 5.21 -10.94
CA ASN A 3 -13.83 6.48 -11.24
C ASN A 3 -12.37 6.50 -10.72
N TYR A 4 -12.10 5.75 -9.65
CA TYR A 4 -10.74 5.60 -9.12
C TYR A 4 -9.85 4.83 -10.10
N GLY A 5 -10.33 3.69 -10.60
CA GLY A 5 -9.65 2.93 -11.67
C GLY A 5 -9.43 3.75 -12.94
N ARG A 6 -10.41 4.61 -13.34
CA ARG A 6 -10.23 5.53 -14.46
C ARG A 6 -9.06 6.48 -14.24
N ALA A 7 -8.98 7.13 -13.08
CA ALA A 7 -7.87 8.04 -12.76
C ALA A 7 -6.53 7.30 -12.76
N VAL A 8 -6.48 6.09 -12.17
CA VAL A 8 -5.29 5.23 -12.18
C VAL A 8 -4.82 4.94 -13.60
N TYR A 9 -5.72 4.54 -14.50
CA TYR A 9 -5.38 4.27 -15.90
C TYR A 9 -4.76 5.49 -16.59
N GLU A 10 -5.38 6.67 -16.46
CA GLU A 10 -4.91 7.91 -17.09
C GLU A 10 -3.52 8.31 -16.59
N CYS A 11 -3.25 8.16 -15.30
CA CYS A 11 -1.95 8.42 -14.70
C CYS A 11 -0.87 7.44 -15.20
N LEU A 12 -1.15 6.13 -15.15
CA LEU A 12 -0.18 5.09 -15.51
C LEU A 12 0.16 5.11 -17.01
N ARG A 13 -0.85 5.28 -17.89
CA ARG A 13 -0.60 5.40 -19.33
C ARG A 13 0.20 6.65 -19.71
N GLY A 14 0.22 7.65 -18.83
CA GLY A 14 0.94 8.92 -19.01
C GLY A 14 2.44 8.82 -18.73
N GLY A 15 2.93 7.67 -18.26
CA GLY A 15 4.34 7.41 -18.01
C GLY A 15 4.72 7.21 -16.54
N LEU A 16 3.75 7.25 -15.60
CA LEU A 16 4.04 6.85 -14.22
C LEU A 16 4.18 5.33 -14.11
N ASP A 17 5.14 4.86 -13.31
CA ASP A 17 5.28 3.43 -12.97
C ASP A 17 4.21 2.99 -11.98
N PHE A 18 3.94 3.85 -11.00
CA PHE A 18 3.04 3.57 -9.89
C PHE A 18 2.03 4.68 -9.67
N THR A 19 0.84 4.26 -9.25
CA THR A 19 -0.12 5.08 -8.52
C THR A 19 -0.35 4.45 -7.14
N LYS A 20 -1.11 5.07 -6.25
CA LYS A 20 -1.32 4.53 -4.89
C LYS A 20 -2.71 4.82 -4.36
N ASP A 21 -3.19 3.96 -3.47
CA ASP A 21 -4.20 4.32 -2.50
C ASP A 21 -3.66 5.40 -1.57
N ASP A 22 -4.51 6.34 -1.16
CA ASP A 22 -4.20 7.20 -0.02
C ASP A 22 -4.17 6.34 1.26
N GLU A 23 -3.41 6.75 2.28
CA GLU A 23 -3.31 5.98 3.53
C GLU A 23 -4.69 5.78 4.20
N ASN A 24 -5.59 6.74 4.03
CA ASN A 24 -6.93 6.64 4.60
C ASN A 24 -7.92 5.87 3.69
N VAL A 25 -7.52 5.43 2.50
CA VAL A 25 -8.37 4.67 1.57
C VAL A 25 -8.30 3.18 1.92
N ASN A 26 -9.23 2.75 2.79
CA ASN A 26 -9.34 1.38 3.27
C ASN A 26 -10.56 0.71 2.65
N SER A 27 -11.72 0.75 3.33
CA SER A 27 -13.00 0.26 2.80
C SER A 27 -14.17 1.07 3.34
N GLN A 28 -14.47 2.17 2.67
CA GLN A 28 -15.48 3.14 3.09
C GLN A 28 -16.80 2.94 2.33
N PRO A 29 -17.93 3.50 2.82
CA PRO A 29 -19.23 3.39 2.14
C PRO A 29 -19.22 3.81 0.67
N PHE A 30 -18.46 4.85 0.32
CA PHE A 30 -18.36 5.36 -1.05
C PHE A 30 -17.45 4.53 -1.97
N MET A 31 -16.61 3.65 -1.39
CA MET A 31 -15.66 2.83 -2.14
C MET A 31 -15.19 1.63 -1.31
N ARG A 32 -15.85 0.49 -1.49
CA ARG A 32 -15.43 -0.77 -0.88
C ARG A 32 -14.13 -1.26 -1.51
N TRP A 33 -13.27 -1.88 -0.69
CA TRP A 33 -11.92 -2.27 -1.09
C TRP A 33 -11.92 -3.25 -2.26
N ARG A 34 -12.81 -4.26 -2.25
CA ARG A 34 -12.83 -5.31 -3.28
C ARG A 34 -13.17 -4.75 -4.66
N ASP A 35 -14.14 -3.84 -4.74
CA ASP A 35 -14.49 -3.16 -5.99
C ASP A 35 -13.34 -2.28 -6.48
N ARG A 36 -12.65 -1.58 -5.56
CA ARG A 36 -11.48 -0.76 -5.90
C ARG A 36 -10.37 -1.62 -6.49
N PHE A 37 -10.02 -2.72 -5.82
CA PHE A 37 -8.98 -3.65 -6.27
C PHE A 37 -9.29 -4.16 -7.68
N LEU A 38 -10.55 -4.53 -7.94
CA LEU A 38 -10.98 -5.02 -9.26
C LEU A 38 -10.80 -3.97 -10.37
N PHE A 39 -11.31 -2.75 -10.19
CA PHE A 39 -11.20 -1.70 -11.21
C PHE A 39 -9.76 -1.17 -11.37
N VAL A 40 -8.95 -1.21 -10.31
CA VAL A 40 -7.54 -0.83 -10.36
C VAL A 40 -6.72 -1.89 -11.11
N ALA A 41 -6.98 -3.17 -10.89
CA ALA A 41 -6.33 -4.25 -11.65
C ALA A 41 -6.59 -4.11 -13.15
N GLU A 42 -7.84 -3.86 -13.55
CA GLU A 42 -8.20 -3.58 -14.96
C GLU A 42 -7.38 -2.40 -15.53
N ALA A 43 -7.28 -1.30 -14.76
CA ALA A 43 -6.54 -0.11 -15.16
C ALA A 43 -5.03 -0.35 -15.33
N ILE A 44 -4.42 -1.14 -14.44
CA ILE A 44 -3.01 -1.53 -14.52
C ILE A 44 -2.77 -2.34 -15.79
N TYR A 45 -3.51 -3.43 -16.00
CA TYR A 45 -3.29 -4.29 -17.17
C TYR A 45 -3.54 -3.55 -18.48
N LYS A 46 -4.54 -2.68 -18.53
CA LYS A 46 -4.81 -1.84 -19.70
C LYS A 46 -3.67 -0.85 -20.00
N SER A 47 -3.16 -0.16 -18.98
CA SER A 47 -2.06 0.80 -19.15
C SER A 47 -0.73 0.11 -19.47
N GLN A 48 -0.43 -1.01 -18.84
CA GLN A 48 0.75 -1.84 -19.13
C GLN A 48 0.73 -2.36 -20.56
N SER A 49 -0.41 -2.89 -21.04
CA SER A 49 -0.55 -3.33 -22.43
C SER A 49 -0.38 -2.16 -23.43
N GLY A 50 -0.91 -0.98 -23.10
CA GLY A 50 -0.80 0.21 -23.95
C GLY A 50 0.59 0.85 -23.98
N THR A 51 1.42 0.63 -22.97
CA THR A 51 2.75 1.26 -22.85
C THR A 51 3.92 0.30 -23.11
N GLY A 52 3.72 -1.01 -22.91
CA GLY A 52 4.79 -2.00 -22.94
C GLY A 52 5.69 -2.01 -21.69
N GLU A 53 5.40 -1.16 -20.71
CA GLU A 53 6.15 -1.02 -19.47
C GLU A 53 5.42 -1.69 -18.30
N THR A 54 6.17 -2.20 -17.32
CA THR A 54 5.55 -2.74 -16.10
C THR A 54 4.89 -1.63 -15.30
N LYS A 55 3.63 -1.84 -14.86
CA LYS A 55 2.87 -0.86 -14.07
C LYS A 55 2.37 -1.47 -12.76
N GLY A 56 2.15 -0.62 -11.76
CA GLY A 56 1.58 -1.06 -10.48
C GLY A 56 0.70 -0.01 -9.81
N HIS A 57 -0.04 -0.45 -8.80
CA HIS A 57 -0.77 0.42 -7.90
C HIS A 57 -0.64 -0.12 -6.49
N TYR A 58 -0.30 0.74 -5.54
CA TYR A 58 -0.19 0.33 -4.14
C TYR A 58 -1.59 0.14 -3.56
N LEU A 59 -2.13 -1.08 -3.65
CA LEU A 59 -3.44 -1.44 -3.11
C LEU A 59 -3.36 -1.54 -1.58
N ASN A 60 -4.15 -0.73 -0.87
CA ASN A 60 -4.05 -0.62 0.58
C ASN A 60 -4.71 -1.80 1.33
N ALA A 61 -3.87 -2.62 1.95
CA ALA A 61 -4.26 -3.75 2.78
C ALA A 61 -4.55 -3.37 4.24
N THR A 62 -4.30 -2.12 4.64
CA THR A 62 -4.56 -1.63 6.01
C THR A 62 -6.02 -1.87 6.41
N ALA A 63 -6.23 -2.58 7.53
CA ALA A 63 -7.55 -2.97 8.01
C ALA A 63 -7.65 -2.90 9.53
N GLY A 64 -8.87 -2.98 10.06
CA GLY A 64 -9.12 -2.94 11.51
C GLY A 64 -8.76 -4.24 12.25
N THR A 65 -8.58 -5.35 11.53
CA THR A 65 -8.12 -6.63 12.09
C THR A 65 -7.13 -7.30 11.14
N CYS A 66 -6.31 -8.20 11.67
CA CYS A 66 -5.35 -8.98 10.86
C CYS A 66 -6.06 -9.84 9.80
N GLU A 67 -7.20 -10.44 10.12
CA GLU A 67 -7.95 -11.31 9.20
C GLU A 67 -8.42 -10.53 7.97
N GLU A 68 -8.96 -9.32 8.15
CA GLU A 68 -9.37 -8.47 7.04
C GLU A 68 -8.16 -7.90 6.27
N MET A 69 -7.02 -7.68 6.92
CA MET A 69 -5.77 -7.30 6.24
C MET A 69 -5.28 -8.44 5.33
N MET A 70 -5.24 -9.67 5.86
CA MET A 70 -4.81 -10.85 5.11
C MET A 70 -5.74 -11.13 3.92
N LYS A 71 -7.06 -11.07 4.13
CA LYS A 71 -8.06 -11.23 3.06
C LYS A 71 -7.87 -10.25 1.90
N ARG A 72 -7.43 -9.03 2.17
CA ARG A 72 -7.11 -8.04 1.13
C ARG A 72 -5.83 -8.42 0.39
N ALA A 73 -4.78 -8.80 1.13
CA ALA A 73 -3.52 -9.22 0.54
C ALA A 73 -3.68 -10.49 -0.34
N ASP A 74 -4.50 -11.46 0.11
CA ASP A 74 -4.89 -12.65 -0.65
C ASP A 74 -5.56 -12.26 -1.97
N TYR A 75 -6.54 -11.35 -1.93
CA TYR A 75 -7.23 -10.93 -3.15
C TYR A 75 -6.32 -10.13 -4.11
N ALA A 76 -5.39 -9.32 -3.59
CA ALA A 76 -4.39 -8.66 -4.44
C ALA A 76 -3.50 -9.68 -5.17
N LYS A 77 -3.08 -10.74 -4.46
CA LYS A 77 -2.36 -11.87 -5.06
C LYS A 77 -3.19 -12.59 -6.12
N GLU A 78 -4.46 -12.91 -5.84
CA GLU A 78 -5.37 -13.55 -6.81
C GLU A 78 -5.51 -12.73 -8.10
N LEU A 79 -5.49 -11.40 -7.99
CA LEU A 79 -5.53 -10.49 -9.15
C LEU A 79 -4.19 -10.36 -9.88
N GLY A 80 -3.11 -10.99 -9.39
CA GLY A 80 -1.76 -10.89 -9.95
C GLY A 80 -1.11 -9.52 -9.77
N MET A 81 -1.49 -8.78 -8.73
CA MET A 81 -0.97 -7.43 -8.49
C MET A 81 0.48 -7.50 -7.99
N PRO A 82 1.39 -6.63 -8.49
CA PRO A 82 2.81 -6.71 -8.15
C PRO A 82 3.14 -6.11 -6.78
N ILE A 83 2.26 -5.27 -6.22
CA ILE A 83 2.55 -4.47 -5.03
C ILE A 83 1.27 -4.14 -4.25
N ILE A 84 1.38 -4.12 -2.92
CA ILE A 84 0.35 -3.63 -1.99
C ILE A 84 0.95 -2.56 -1.07
N MET A 85 0.12 -1.93 -0.23
CA MET A 85 0.60 -1.05 0.84
C MET A 85 -0.02 -1.32 2.21
N HIS A 86 0.69 -0.85 3.24
CA HIS A 86 0.27 -0.91 4.63
C HIS A 86 0.72 0.31 5.43
N ASP A 87 -0.15 0.78 6.32
CA ASP A 87 0.15 1.85 7.27
C ASP A 87 0.71 1.25 8.57
N TYR A 88 2.02 1.04 8.64
CA TYR A 88 2.62 0.21 9.70
C TYR A 88 2.44 0.75 11.13
N LEU A 89 2.33 2.06 11.32
CA LEU A 89 2.15 2.64 12.66
C LEU A 89 0.70 2.55 13.14
N THR A 90 -0.26 2.88 12.27
CA THR A 90 -1.69 2.85 12.61
C THR A 90 -2.26 1.43 12.58
N GLY A 91 -1.77 0.57 11.69
CA GLY A 91 -2.07 -0.87 11.68
C GLY A 91 -1.27 -1.68 12.71
N GLY A 92 -0.12 -1.16 13.14
CA GLY A 92 0.74 -1.74 14.18
C GLY A 92 1.83 -2.69 13.66
N PHE A 93 2.94 -2.76 14.41
CA PHE A 93 4.11 -3.59 14.06
C PHE A 93 3.81 -5.10 13.99
N THR A 94 2.93 -5.61 14.84
CA THR A 94 2.54 -7.03 14.81
C THR A 94 1.87 -7.39 13.50
N SER A 95 0.87 -6.60 13.08
CA SER A 95 0.17 -6.76 11.79
C SER A 95 1.14 -6.57 10.63
N ASN A 96 2.01 -5.56 10.67
CA ASN A 96 2.99 -5.32 9.63
C ASN A 96 3.96 -6.50 9.45
N THR A 97 4.47 -7.08 10.55
CA THR A 97 5.41 -8.20 10.47
C THR A 97 4.74 -9.42 9.83
N THR A 98 3.50 -9.72 10.24
CA THR A 98 2.68 -10.76 9.60
C THR A 98 2.51 -10.51 8.10
N LEU A 99 2.17 -9.28 7.71
CA LEU A 99 1.98 -8.93 6.30
C LEU A 99 3.29 -9.01 5.51
N ALA A 100 4.42 -8.61 6.11
CA ALA A 100 5.73 -8.69 5.47
C ALA A 100 6.14 -10.14 5.18
N HIS A 101 5.90 -11.07 6.13
CA HIS A 101 6.11 -12.50 5.90
C HIS A 101 5.21 -13.03 4.77
N TYR A 102 3.93 -12.67 4.79
CA TYR A 102 3.02 -13.05 3.71
C TYR A 102 3.48 -12.53 2.35
N CYS A 103 3.90 -11.27 2.26
CA CYS A 103 4.41 -10.68 1.02
C CYS A 103 5.64 -11.42 0.49
N ARG A 104 6.57 -11.79 1.39
CA ARG A 104 7.75 -12.60 1.05
C ARG A 104 7.36 -13.94 0.43
N ASP A 105 6.44 -14.65 1.06
CA ASP A 105 6.05 -16.01 0.63
C ASP A 105 5.22 -16.01 -0.64
N ASN A 106 4.63 -14.86 -1.01
CA ASN A 106 3.71 -14.73 -2.13
C ASN A 106 4.22 -13.82 -3.26
N GLY A 107 5.45 -13.31 -3.17
CA GLY A 107 6.06 -12.49 -4.22
C GLY A 107 5.36 -11.13 -4.42
N LEU A 108 4.77 -10.56 -3.38
CA LEU A 108 4.20 -9.22 -3.40
C LEU A 108 5.23 -8.21 -2.89
N LEU A 109 5.42 -7.09 -3.59
CA LEU A 109 6.11 -5.94 -3.01
C LEU A 109 5.22 -5.27 -1.95
N LEU A 110 5.83 -4.71 -0.91
CA LEU A 110 5.15 -4.06 0.21
C LEU A 110 5.60 -2.60 0.38
N HIS A 111 4.76 -1.67 -0.07
CA HIS A 111 4.94 -0.24 0.17
C HIS A 111 4.47 0.17 1.56
N ILE A 112 5.32 0.84 2.35
CA ILE A 112 4.97 1.26 3.70
C ILE A 112 4.67 2.76 3.76
N HIS A 113 3.46 3.07 4.22
CA HIS A 113 3.08 4.43 4.58
C HIS A 113 3.33 4.69 6.06
N ARG A 114 3.82 5.89 6.40
CA ARG A 114 4.18 6.28 7.76
C ARG A 114 3.11 7.12 8.45
N ALA A 115 1.83 6.91 8.15
CA ALA A 115 0.73 7.63 8.78
C ALA A 115 0.91 7.68 10.30
N MET A 116 0.60 8.80 10.95
CA MET A 116 0.83 9.07 12.39
C MET A 116 2.27 9.36 12.82
N HIS A 117 3.32 9.18 11.99
CA HIS A 117 4.71 9.35 12.44
C HIS A 117 5.02 10.71 13.07
N ALA A 118 4.47 11.80 12.52
CA ALA A 118 4.70 13.16 13.00
C ALA A 118 4.09 13.46 14.38
N VAL A 119 3.16 12.62 14.84
CA VAL A 119 2.68 12.65 16.24
C VAL A 119 3.80 12.28 17.20
N ILE A 120 4.73 11.43 16.75
CA ILE A 120 5.80 10.84 17.55
C ILE A 120 7.14 11.53 17.33
N ASP A 121 7.43 11.94 16.09
CA ASP A 121 8.80 12.30 15.68
C ASP A 121 9.05 13.79 15.40
N ARG A 122 8.02 14.64 15.53
CA ARG A 122 8.12 16.05 15.12
C ARG A 122 8.86 16.92 16.13
N GLN A 123 8.60 16.73 17.42
CA GLN A 123 9.12 17.60 18.47
C GLN A 123 10.53 17.16 18.88
N ARG A 124 11.46 18.12 18.95
CA ARG A 124 12.87 17.83 19.28
C ARG A 124 13.08 17.50 20.76
N ASN A 125 12.18 17.96 21.62
CA ASN A 125 12.29 17.87 23.08
C ASN A 125 11.53 16.67 23.68
N HIS A 126 10.64 16.01 22.93
CA HIS A 126 9.92 14.83 23.38
C HIS A 126 9.44 14.00 22.19
N GLY A 127 9.65 12.68 22.23
CA GLY A 127 9.21 11.76 21.18
C GLY A 127 10.30 10.78 20.75
N ILE A 128 10.11 10.16 19.58
CA ILE A 128 11.05 9.22 18.98
C ILE A 128 11.40 9.73 17.60
N HIS A 129 12.66 10.13 17.39
CA HIS A 129 13.10 10.64 16.09
C HIS A 129 12.88 9.60 14.98
N PHE A 130 12.41 10.04 13.80
CA PHE A 130 12.01 9.18 12.67
C PHE A 130 13.04 8.10 12.29
N ARG A 131 14.34 8.42 12.38
CA ARG A 131 15.45 7.46 12.14
C ARG A 131 15.31 6.15 12.94
N VAL A 132 14.73 6.18 14.13
CA VAL A 132 14.48 4.98 14.95
C VAL A 132 13.33 4.19 14.36
N LEU A 133 12.23 4.87 14.01
CA LEU A 133 11.06 4.25 13.36
C LEU A 133 11.42 3.64 12.00
N ALA A 134 12.27 4.29 11.21
CA ALA A 134 12.76 3.78 9.93
C ALA A 134 13.60 2.50 10.11
N LYS A 135 14.46 2.43 11.13
CA LYS A 135 15.21 1.20 11.45
C LYS A 135 14.28 0.09 11.95
N ALA A 136 13.30 0.43 12.80
CA ALA A 136 12.30 -0.52 13.26
C ALA A 136 11.50 -1.11 12.09
N LEU A 137 11.08 -0.27 11.14
CA LEU A 137 10.40 -0.74 9.94
C LEU A 137 11.29 -1.65 9.10
N ARG A 138 12.57 -1.30 8.89
CA ARG A 138 13.51 -2.17 8.15
C ARG A 138 13.63 -3.57 8.77
N MET A 139 13.53 -3.69 10.10
CA MET A 139 13.55 -4.99 10.79
C MET A 139 12.20 -5.73 10.67
N SER A 140 11.10 -5.00 10.81
CA SER A 140 9.71 -5.52 10.69
C SER A 140 9.39 -5.99 9.27
N GLY A 141 9.94 -5.34 8.25
CA GLY A 141 9.76 -5.65 6.83
C GLY A 141 8.92 -4.62 6.08
N GLY A 142 9.42 -4.24 4.90
CA GLY A 142 8.82 -3.29 3.96
C GLY A 142 9.83 -2.96 2.86
N ASP A 143 9.37 -2.91 1.61
CA ASP A 143 10.24 -2.68 0.46
C ASP A 143 10.42 -1.19 0.17
N HIS A 144 9.37 -0.38 0.41
CA HIS A 144 9.42 1.08 0.36
C HIS A 144 9.00 1.68 1.70
N LEU A 145 9.51 2.87 2.03
CA LEU A 145 9.07 3.69 3.17
C LEU A 145 9.08 5.17 2.78
N HIS A 146 7.98 5.88 3.03
CA HIS A 146 7.95 7.34 2.89
C HIS A 146 9.04 7.99 3.78
N SER A 147 9.90 8.83 3.19
CA SER A 147 11.07 9.40 3.88
C SER A 147 11.00 10.91 4.12
N GLY A 148 10.20 11.65 3.37
CA GLY A 148 10.16 13.11 3.39
C GLY A 148 9.81 13.61 2.00
N THR A 149 9.53 14.90 1.90
CA THR A 149 9.58 15.63 0.63
C THR A 149 10.78 16.56 0.68
#